data_AF-A0A5E6UY58-F1
#
_entry.id   AF-A0A5E6UY58-F1
#
_cell.length_a   1.000
_cell.length_b   1.000
_cell.length_c   1.000
_cell.angle_alpha   90.00
_cell.angle_beta   90.00
_cell.angle_gamma   90.00
#
_symmetry.space_group_name_H-M   'P 1'
#
loop_
_entity.id
_entity.type
_entity.pdbx_description
1 polymer ?
#
loop_
_entity_poly.entity_id
_entity_poly.type
_entity_poly.pdbx_seq_one_letter_code
_entity_poly.pdbx_strand_id
1 'polypeptide(L)'
;MFKNIEDTDYTSEFSISGLKFEANQSLSIPCGASLFNHKLISSAGPMISDFVTHEANFNYSTYGIHVGQDDRLTFMGGDRRRIEGYFVDCREDSPTLHQIVRLRFNTSLKRHLVIPRGVAHTFDNLERVVTRDEPVWYSDTNNSAWSIDNDLVSVSRDTRLEDFPVVRPNKLRLPNEAHTFLSKMSQSLLENPKAYLARFAVSIAGTETYVMLEPKQWSDDEGYLAELVSNVTSPGVTAKRNRYALTGQQSFTLVPNTDSCVADVLILEENASSIARRYWHARTRKIYTFLNNEGSVIEIDCIDLRKTSPTYGKEYTSQVICDPRISLWIEQGIAYFFRCAKDMIIRCEHEVFVDINEPRDDLPMFGQDMIPLPNNEAYPDVSLPVLKCPGEVVYKMAQFEQQQFNRI
;
A
#
# COMPACT_ATOMS: atom_id res chain seq x y z
N MET A 1 -23.94 -6.29 19.56
CA MET A 1 -22.86 -6.04 20.55
C MET A 1 -21.53 -6.16 19.82
N PHE A 2 -20.52 -5.36 20.17
CA PHE A 2 -19.18 -5.49 19.56
C PHE A 2 -18.43 -6.69 20.13
N LYS A 3 -17.76 -7.45 19.26
CA LYS A 3 -16.73 -8.42 19.65
C LYS A 3 -15.39 -7.69 19.73
N ASN A 4 -14.78 -7.66 20.92
CA ASN A 4 -13.43 -7.13 21.08
C ASN A 4 -12.42 -8.17 20.63
N ILE A 5 -11.41 -7.74 19.86
CA ILE A 5 -10.36 -8.60 19.33
C ILE A 5 -9.04 -8.20 19.98
N GLU A 6 -8.44 -9.14 20.69
CA GLU A 6 -7.16 -8.94 21.38
C GLU A 6 -6.01 -8.83 20.37
N ASP A 7 -4.94 -8.12 20.70
CA ASP A 7 -3.81 -7.86 19.79
C ASP A 7 -3.01 -9.11 19.42
N THR A 8 -3.21 -10.21 20.15
CA THR A 8 -2.62 -11.52 19.90
C THR A 8 -3.49 -12.41 19.02
N ASP A 9 -4.69 -11.97 18.66
CA ASP A 9 -5.60 -12.73 17.81
C ASP A 9 -5.31 -12.46 16.33
N TYR A 10 -4.72 -13.46 15.68
CA TYR A 10 -4.28 -13.40 14.29
C TYR A 10 -5.04 -14.34 13.36
N THR A 11 -5.98 -15.14 13.88
CA THR A 11 -6.61 -16.24 13.12
C THR A 11 -8.09 -16.39 13.42
N SER A 12 -8.71 -15.46 14.17
CA SER A 12 -10.14 -15.52 14.47
C SER A 12 -11.00 -15.53 13.21
N GLU A 13 -11.92 -16.48 13.14
CA GLU A 13 -13.03 -16.47 12.21
C GLU A 13 -14.29 -15.93 12.88
N PHE A 14 -15.18 -15.35 12.08
CA PHE A 14 -16.43 -14.75 12.54
C PHE A 14 -17.63 -15.46 11.92
N SER A 15 -18.81 -15.14 12.43
CA SER A 15 -20.02 -15.83 12.04
C SER A 15 -20.42 -15.60 10.58
N ILE A 16 -19.98 -14.50 9.95
CA ILE A 16 -20.09 -14.32 8.50
C ILE A 16 -19.00 -15.16 7.85
N SER A 17 -19.38 -16.17 7.05
CA SER A 17 -18.44 -17.10 6.43
C SER A 17 -17.37 -16.37 5.62
N GLY A 18 -16.09 -16.65 5.92
CA GLY A 18 -14.91 -16.08 5.29
C GLY A 18 -14.42 -14.75 5.88
N LEU A 19 -15.22 -14.07 6.72
CA LEU A 19 -14.76 -12.89 7.46
C LEU A 19 -13.85 -13.37 8.59
N LYS A 20 -12.58 -12.98 8.57
CA LYS A 20 -11.58 -13.46 9.54
C LYS A 20 -10.35 -12.57 9.62
N PHE A 21 -9.59 -12.69 10.71
CA PHE A 21 -8.21 -12.24 10.73
C PHE A 21 -7.29 -13.35 10.22
N GLU A 22 -6.25 -12.95 9.51
CA GLU A 22 -5.12 -13.81 9.15
C GLU A 22 -3.80 -13.15 9.52
N ALA A 23 -2.78 -13.97 9.80
CA ALA A 23 -1.47 -13.48 10.16
C ALA A 23 -0.77 -12.85 8.94
N ASN A 24 -0.13 -11.72 9.18
CA ASN A 24 0.79 -11.12 8.22
C ASN A 24 2.19 -11.71 8.38
N GLN A 25 2.94 -11.72 7.28
CA GLN A 25 4.37 -11.99 7.30
C GLN A 25 5.11 -10.68 7.60
N SER A 26 5.56 -10.54 8.84
CA SER A 26 6.31 -9.37 9.29
C SER A 26 7.59 -9.78 10.02
N LEU A 27 8.63 -8.97 9.87
CA LEU A 27 9.92 -9.16 10.49
C LEU A 27 10.26 -7.94 11.35
N SER A 28 10.76 -8.20 12.56
CA SER A 28 11.47 -7.17 13.33
C SER A 28 12.94 -7.21 12.91
N ILE A 29 13.48 -6.06 12.54
CA ILE A 29 14.85 -5.95 12.07
C ILE A 29 15.73 -5.55 13.26
N PRO A 30 16.81 -6.31 13.57
CA PRO A 30 17.69 -5.96 14.68
C PRO A 30 18.29 -4.56 14.52
N CYS A 31 18.46 -3.86 15.65
CA CYS A 31 19.08 -2.54 15.69
C CYS A 31 20.47 -2.58 15.01
N GLY A 32 20.74 -1.61 14.13
CA GLY A 32 22.00 -1.49 13.39
C GLY A 32 22.14 -2.40 12.16
N ALA A 33 21.20 -3.33 11.92
CA ALA A 33 21.16 -4.14 10.70
C ALA A 33 20.52 -3.39 9.52
N SER A 34 19.69 -2.37 9.80
CA SER A 34 18.92 -1.61 8.82
C SER A 34 18.63 -0.18 9.30
N LEU A 35 18.21 0.67 8.37
CA LEU A 35 17.53 1.94 8.64
C LEU A 35 16.17 1.74 9.32
N PHE A 36 15.52 0.62 9.04
CA PHE A 36 14.14 0.33 9.42
C PHE A 36 14.08 -0.70 10.55
N ASN A 37 13.08 -0.57 11.42
CA ASN A 37 12.87 -1.41 12.60
C ASN A 37 11.96 -2.59 12.28
N HIS A 38 11.05 -2.44 11.32
CA HIS A 38 10.13 -3.49 10.89
C HIS A 38 9.96 -3.52 9.38
N LYS A 39 9.74 -4.73 8.85
CA LYS A 39 9.34 -4.99 7.47
C LYS A 39 8.08 -5.85 7.46
N LEU A 40 7.06 -5.45 6.73
CA LEU A 40 5.87 -6.25 6.42
C LEU A 40 5.87 -6.51 4.92
N ILE A 41 5.97 -7.78 4.53
CA ILE A 41 5.98 -8.19 3.12
C ILE A 41 4.56 -8.36 2.58
N SER A 42 4.39 -8.33 1.26
CA SER A 42 3.10 -8.68 0.64
C SER A 42 2.62 -10.08 1.00
N SER A 43 1.33 -10.16 1.27
CA SER A 43 0.62 -11.40 1.53
C SER A 43 0.68 -12.34 0.32
N ALA A 44 0.65 -13.64 0.59
CA ALA A 44 0.61 -14.69 -0.44
C ALA A 44 -0.49 -14.41 -1.48
N GLY A 45 -0.27 -14.83 -2.73
CA GLY A 45 -1.25 -14.68 -3.80
C GLY A 45 -0.87 -13.53 -4.76
N PRO A 46 -1.74 -12.53 -5.00
CA PRO A 46 -1.49 -11.50 -6.00
C PRO A 46 -0.32 -10.56 -5.66
N MET A 47 -0.03 -10.33 -4.38
CA MET A 47 1.03 -9.44 -3.85
C MET A 47 0.92 -7.96 -4.23
N ILE A 48 -0.16 -7.55 -4.89
CA ILE A 48 -0.48 -6.16 -5.20
C ILE A 48 -0.89 -5.45 -3.91
N SER A 49 -0.43 -4.21 -3.73
CA SER A 49 -0.79 -3.41 -2.56
C SER A 49 -1.17 -1.99 -2.94
N ASP A 50 -2.40 -1.65 -2.57
CA ASP A 50 -2.89 -0.28 -2.55
C ASP A 50 -2.84 0.24 -1.11
N PHE A 51 -2.68 1.55 -0.95
CA PHE A 51 -2.57 2.18 0.37
C PHE A 51 -3.59 3.29 0.50
N VAL A 52 -4.39 3.25 1.55
CA VAL A 52 -5.35 4.30 1.88
C VAL A 52 -4.85 5.07 3.08
N THR A 53 -4.70 6.38 2.92
CA THR A 53 -4.39 7.32 3.99
C THR A 53 -5.67 8.04 4.41
N HIS A 54 -5.82 8.31 5.70
CA HIS A 54 -7.04 8.89 6.27
C HIS A 54 -6.74 10.17 7.04
N GLU A 55 -7.45 11.23 6.69
CA GLU A 55 -7.35 12.54 7.34
C GLU A 55 -7.86 12.55 8.79
N ALA A 56 -7.67 13.67 9.47
CA ALA A 56 -8.21 13.86 10.82
C ALA A 56 -9.75 13.86 10.80
N ASN A 57 -10.38 13.19 11.77
CA ASN A 57 -11.84 13.01 11.86
C ASN A 57 -12.48 12.30 10.64
N PHE A 58 -11.69 11.55 9.87
CA PHE A 58 -12.18 10.79 8.74
C PHE A 58 -13.32 9.84 9.13
N ASN A 59 -14.36 9.79 8.31
CA ASN A 59 -15.49 8.89 8.46
C ASN A 59 -16.06 8.52 7.08
N TYR A 60 -16.52 7.27 6.96
CA TYR A 60 -17.29 6.85 5.80
C TYR A 60 -18.77 7.11 6.04
N SER A 61 -19.45 7.70 5.05
CA SER A 61 -20.91 7.87 5.03
C SER A 61 -21.67 6.65 4.50
N THR A 62 -20.96 5.67 3.94
CA THR A 62 -21.54 4.48 3.31
C THR A 62 -20.85 3.20 3.77
N TYR A 63 -21.58 2.09 3.68
CA TYR A 63 -20.98 0.77 3.51
C TYR A 63 -20.52 0.59 2.07
N GLY A 64 -19.40 -0.09 1.89
CA GLY A 64 -18.92 -0.61 0.62
C GLY A 64 -19.21 -2.10 0.49
N ILE A 65 -19.69 -2.54 -0.67
CA ILE A 65 -19.82 -3.95 -1.03
C ILE A 65 -19.01 -4.19 -2.31
N HIS A 66 -17.92 -4.94 -2.21
CA HIS A 66 -17.20 -5.42 -3.38
C HIS A 66 -17.86 -6.68 -3.93
N VAL A 67 -18.11 -6.76 -5.23
CA VAL A 67 -18.77 -7.93 -5.85
C VAL A 67 -17.73 -8.89 -6.44
N GLY A 68 -16.61 -8.34 -6.93
CA GLY A 68 -15.50 -9.02 -7.57
C GLY A 68 -14.22 -9.07 -6.75
N GLN A 69 -14.15 -8.42 -5.59
CA GLN A 69 -12.92 -8.32 -4.80
C GLN A 69 -13.12 -8.83 -3.37
N ASP A 70 -12.24 -9.74 -2.92
CA ASP A 70 -11.99 -9.91 -1.47
C ASP A 70 -10.96 -8.86 -1.04
N ASP A 71 -11.25 -8.17 0.07
CA ASP A 71 -10.33 -7.23 0.67
C ASP A 71 -9.44 -7.92 1.68
N ARG A 72 -8.16 -7.52 1.72
CA ARG A 72 -7.21 -7.96 2.75
C ARG A 72 -6.56 -6.75 3.36
N LEU A 73 -7.20 -6.27 4.42
CA LEU A 73 -6.91 -4.97 5.01
C LEU A 73 -5.96 -5.08 6.20
N THR A 74 -4.76 -4.54 6.08
CA THR A 74 -3.86 -4.31 7.22
C THR A 74 -3.98 -2.86 7.67
N PHE A 75 -4.35 -2.64 8.93
CA PHE A 75 -4.48 -1.31 9.52
C PHE A 75 -3.25 -0.96 10.36
N MET A 76 -2.64 0.19 10.09
CA MET A 76 -1.33 0.58 10.62
C MET A 76 -1.35 2.02 11.14
N GLY A 77 -0.57 2.31 12.18
CA GLY A 77 -0.50 3.66 12.77
C GLY A 77 -1.71 4.02 13.63
N GLY A 78 -2.09 5.31 13.62
CA GLY A 78 -3.18 5.88 14.41
C GLY A 78 -2.83 6.16 15.88
N ASP A 79 -3.66 6.99 16.53
CA ASP A 79 -3.47 7.46 17.91
C ASP A 79 -3.93 6.43 18.98
N ARG A 80 -3.68 5.13 18.75
CA ARG A 80 -4.09 4.00 19.61
C ARG A 80 -5.60 3.89 19.86
N ARG A 81 -6.44 4.56 19.07
CA ARG A 81 -7.89 4.36 19.11
C ARG A 81 -8.23 3.01 18.50
N ARG A 82 -9.23 2.34 19.09
CA ARG A 82 -9.74 1.08 18.55
C ARG A 82 -10.59 1.37 17.31
N ILE A 83 -10.24 0.70 16.22
CA ILE A 83 -11.04 0.66 15.00
C ILE A 83 -12.33 -0.09 15.29
N GLU A 84 -13.43 0.44 14.77
CA GLU A 84 -14.74 -0.22 14.83
C GLU A 84 -15.14 -0.62 13.42
N GLY A 85 -15.20 -1.93 13.16
CA GLY A 85 -15.62 -2.48 11.88
C GLY A 85 -17.07 -2.98 11.95
N TYR A 86 -17.85 -2.67 10.93
CA TYR A 86 -19.25 -3.09 10.81
C TYR A 86 -19.41 -3.89 9.53
N PHE A 87 -19.99 -5.09 9.64
CA PHE A 87 -20.09 -6.03 8.54
C PHE A 87 -21.51 -6.56 8.45
N VAL A 88 -22.05 -6.63 7.22
CA VAL A 88 -23.35 -7.24 6.91
C VAL A 88 -23.15 -8.19 5.74
N ASP A 89 -23.55 -9.44 5.90
CA ASP A 89 -23.52 -10.40 4.79
C ASP A 89 -24.64 -10.08 3.79
N CYS A 90 -24.29 -9.77 2.54
CA CYS A 90 -25.25 -9.41 1.49
C CYS A 90 -25.32 -10.47 0.38
N ARG A 91 -24.77 -11.66 0.58
CA ARG A 91 -24.61 -12.66 -0.48
C ARG A 91 -25.87 -13.51 -0.64
N GLU A 92 -26.43 -13.57 -1.85
CA GLU A 92 -27.71 -14.25 -2.16
C GLU A 92 -27.82 -15.70 -1.65
N ASP A 93 -26.75 -16.47 -1.75
CA ASP A 93 -26.71 -17.89 -1.38
C ASP A 93 -26.09 -18.14 0.02
N SER A 94 -25.84 -17.09 0.81
CA SER A 94 -25.16 -17.27 2.09
C SER A 94 -26.10 -17.80 3.16
N PRO A 95 -25.70 -18.83 3.94
CA PRO A 95 -26.45 -19.29 5.11
C PRO A 95 -26.52 -18.24 6.22
N THR A 96 -25.73 -17.16 6.10
CA THR A 96 -25.64 -16.06 7.06
C THR A 96 -26.09 -14.73 6.46
N LEU A 97 -26.90 -14.75 5.38
CA LEU A 97 -27.45 -13.54 4.76
C LEU A 97 -28.08 -12.60 5.81
N HIS A 98 -27.72 -11.32 5.72
CA HIS A 98 -28.08 -10.23 6.62
C HIS A 98 -27.63 -10.40 8.07
N GLN A 99 -26.75 -11.38 8.35
CA GLN A 99 -26.09 -11.44 9.63
C GLN A 99 -25.15 -10.24 9.80
N ILE A 100 -25.17 -9.65 10.99
CA ILE A 100 -24.32 -8.52 11.37
C ILE A 100 -23.16 -9.02 12.23
N VAL A 101 -21.95 -8.60 11.87
CA VAL A 101 -20.77 -8.70 12.74
C VAL A 101 -20.26 -7.29 13.04
N ARG A 102 -19.92 -7.02 14.30
CA ARG A 102 -19.32 -5.76 14.73
C ARG A 102 -18.05 -6.06 15.50
N LEU A 103 -16.92 -5.55 15.02
CA LEU A 103 -15.60 -5.82 15.57
C LEU A 103 -15.01 -4.56 16.16
N ARG A 104 -14.28 -4.70 17.27
CA ARG A 104 -13.46 -3.63 17.83
C ARG A 104 -12.03 -4.15 18.03
N PHE A 105 -11.06 -3.53 17.37
CA PHE A 105 -9.68 -4.03 17.33
C PHE A 105 -8.67 -2.87 17.19
N ASN A 106 -7.40 -3.11 17.56
CA ASN A 106 -6.32 -2.15 17.33
C ASN A 106 -5.63 -2.40 15.98
N THR A 107 -4.94 -1.37 15.48
CA THR A 107 -3.98 -1.48 14.37
C THR A 107 -2.88 -2.47 14.71
N SER A 108 -2.39 -3.20 13.71
CA SER A 108 -1.35 -4.21 13.89
C SER A 108 -0.70 -4.57 12.56
N LEU A 109 0.64 -4.60 12.56
CA LEU A 109 1.40 -5.11 11.42
C LEU A 109 1.35 -6.64 11.29
N LYS A 110 0.89 -7.34 12.34
CA LYS A 110 0.95 -8.79 12.45
C LYS A 110 -0.28 -9.51 11.91
N ARG A 111 -1.31 -8.77 11.48
CA ARG A 111 -2.54 -9.35 10.92
C ARG A 111 -3.19 -8.44 9.89
N HIS A 112 -3.92 -9.06 8.99
CA HIS A 112 -4.89 -8.40 8.14
C HIS A 112 -6.29 -8.97 8.37
N LEU A 113 -7.30 -8.15 8.13
CA LEU A 113 -8.69 -8.55 8.09
C LEU A 113 -9.04 -8.97 6.66
N VAL A 114 -9.50 -10.21 6.49
CA VAL A 114 -10.06 -10.70 5.22
C VAL A 114 -11.56 -10.42 5.22
N ILE A 115 -12.03 -9.64 4.24
CA ILE A 115 -13.45 -9.35 4.03
C ILE A 115 -13.86 -9.98 2.71
N PRO A 116 -14.71 -11.01 2.74
CA PRO A 116 -15.17 -11.62 1.51
C PRO A 116 -16.00 -10.65 0.67
N ARG A 117 -15.87 -10.73 -0.66
CA ARG A 117 -16.81 -10.12 -1.61
C ARG A 117 -18.26 -10.42 -1.23
N GLY A 118 -19.12 -9.44 -1.42
CA GLY A 118 -20.52 -9.47 -1.06
C GLY A 118 -20.79 -9.28 0.44
N VAL A 119 -19.78 -9.01 1.26
CA VAL A 119 -19.96 -8.54 2.63
C VAL A 119 -19.87 -7.02 2.64
N ALA A 120 -20.97 -6.36 2.96
CA ALA A 120 -20.99 -4.92 3.15
C ALA A 120 -20.14 -4.56 4.37
N HIS A 121 -19.26 -3.58 4.23
CA HIS A 121 -18.40 -3.16 5.33
C HIS A 121 -18.18 -1.65 5.38
N THR A 122 -17.94 -1.15 6.59
CA THR A 122 -17.51 0.22 6.86
C THR A 122 -16.73 0.24 8.17
N PHE A 123 -15.99 1.33 8.40
CA PHE A 123 -15.10 1.47 9.54
C PHE A 123 -15.23 2.86 10.16
N ASP A 124 -15.16 2.90 11.49
CA ASP A 124 -14.98 4.12 12.27
C ASP A 124 -13.60 4.15 12.93
N ASN A 125 -13.21 5.35 13.37
CA ASN A 125 -11.92 5.62 14.03
C ASN A 125 -10.70 5.32 13.15
N LEU A 126 -10.79 5.60 11.86
CA LEU A 126 -9.67 5.47 10.92
C LEU A 126 -8.77 6.70 10.80
N GLU A 127 -9.06 7.79 11.52
CA GLU A 127 -8.23 8.99 11.46
C GLU A 127 -6.74 8.67 11.71
N ARG A 128 -5.86 9.15 10.81
CA ARG A 128 -4.41 8.90 10.84
C ARG A 128 -4.00 7.42 10.80
N VAL A 129 -4.94 6.51 10.53
CA VAL A 129 -4.63 5.12 10.21
C VAL A 129 -4.23 5.06 8.75
N VAL A 130 -3.23 4.26 8.44
CA VAL A 130 -2.90 3.86 7.07
C VAL A 130 -3.43 2.44 6.88
N THR A 131 -4.26 2.24 5.86
CA THR A 131 -4.76 0.91 5.50
C THR A 131 -4.02 0.44 4.27
N ARG A 132 -3.35 -0.71 4.34
CA ARG A 132 -2.90 -1.44 3.17
C ARG A 132 -4.01 -2.39 2.74
N ASP A 133 -4.42 -2.32 1.49
CA ASP A 133 -5.31 -3.31 0.87
C ASP A 133 -4.53 -4.16 -0.13
N GLU A 134 -4.71 -5.47 -0.03
CA GLU A 134 -4.12 -6.46 -0.93
C GLU A 134 -5.22 -7.25 -1.66
N PRO A 135 -5.90 -6.64 -2.64
CA PRO A 135 -7.13 -7.17 -3.20
C PRO A 135 -6.93 -8.51 -3.91
N VAL A 136 -7.92 -9.41 -3.77
CA VAL A 136 -8.00 -10.64 -4.56
C VAL A 136 -9.22 -10.57 -5.45
N TRP A 137 -8.99 -10.53 -6.76
CA TRP A 137 -9.98 -10.31 -7.80
C TRP A 137 -10.57 -11.62 -8.32
N TYR A 138 -11.86 -11.55 -8.59
CA TYR A 138 -12.72 -12.63 -9.06
C TYR A 138 -13.62 -12.09 -10.17
N SER A 139 -13.91 -12.96 -11.12
CA SER A 139 -14.83 -12.71 -12.22
C SER A 139 -15.91 -13.77 -12.27
N ASP A 140 -17.03 -13.46 -12.91
CA ASP A 140 -18.03 -14.43 -13.31
C ASP A 140 -18.69 -13.98 -14.61
N THR A 141 -19.30 -14.91 -15.31
CA THR A 141 -20.10 -14.59 -16.49
C THR A 141 -21.43 -13.96 -16.06
N ASN A 142 -21.88 -12.94 -16.79
CA ASN A 142 -23.22 -12.35 -16.66
C ASN A 142 -23.55 -11.71 -15.29
N ASN A 143 -22.57 -11.17 -14.56
CA ASN A 143 -22.81 -10.41 -13.33
C ASN A 143 -22.91 -8.91 -13.60
N SER A 144 -24.13 -8.38 -13.74
CA SER A 144 -24.38 -6.96 -14.02
C SER A 144 -24.00 -6.03 -12.86
N ALA A 145 -23.88 -6.56 -11.64
CA ALA A 145 -23.42 -5.79 -10.48
C ALA A 145 -21.91 -5.57 -10.52
N TRP A 146 -21.16 -6.39 -11.28
CA TRP A 146 -19.71 -6.29 -11.41
C TRP A 146 -19.31 -5.42 -12.60
N SER A 147 -18.41 -4.47 -12.37
CA SER A 147 -17.70 -3.73 -13.40
C SER A 147 -16.24 -3.60 -13.01
N ILE A 148 -15.34 -3.80 -13.96
CA ILE A 148 -13.91 -3.60 -13.77
C ILE A 148 -13.56 -2.14 -13.44
N ASP A 149 -14.39 -1.19 -13.88
CA ASP A 149 -14.20 0.25 -13.63
C ASP A 149 -14.61 0.63 -12.20
N ASN A 150 -15.63 -0.04 -11.65
CA ASN A 150 -16.10 0.19 -10.30
C ASN A 150 -16.79 -1.06 -9.74
N ASP A 151 -16.06 -1.80 -8.90
CA ASP A 151 -16.56 -3.00 -8.23
C ASP A 151 -17.34 -2.69 -6.94
N LEU A 152 -17.42 -1.43 -6.54
CA LEU A 152 -18.12 -1.04 -5.32
C LEU A 152 -19.63 -0.94 -5.58
N VAL A 153 -20.41 -1.41 -4.62
CA VAL A 153 -21.81 -1.02 -4.42
C VAL A 153 -21.89 -0.30 -3.08
N SER A 154 -22.34 0.94 -3.10
CA SER A 154 -22.43 1.83 -1.96
C SER A 154 -23.83 1.76 -1.34
N VAL A 155 -23.88 1.57 -0.02
CA VAL A 155 -25.14 1.57 0.75
C VAL A 155 -25.03 2.63 1.84
N SER A 156 -26.05 3.50 1.98
CA SER A 156 -26.07 4.49 3.05
C SER A 156 -25.94 3.83 4.43
N ARG A 157 -25.24 4.48 5.36
CA ARG A 157 -25.13 3.96 6.74
C ARG A 157 -26.44 3.97 7.50
N ASP A 158 -27.40 4.80 7.09
CA ASP A 158 -28.73 4.90 7.69
C ASP A 158 -29.72 3.87 7.11
N THR A 159 -29.30 3.07 6.14
CA THR A 159 -30.14 2.00 5.55
C THR A 159 -30.50 0.98 6.62
N ARG A 160 -31.79 0.62 6.70
CA ARG A 160 -32.26 -0.43 7.61
C ARG A 160 -31.81 -1.80 7.11
N LEU A 161 -31.60 -2.75 8.00
CA LEU A 161 -31.08 -4.08 7.64
C LEU A 161 -31.93 -4.77 6.57
N GLU A 162 -33.25 -4.67 6.65
CA GLU A 162 -34.18 -5.23 5.68
C GLU A 162 -34.08 -4.62 4.27
N ASP A 163 -33.46 -3.43 4.17
CA ASP A 163 -33.27 -2.69 2.92
C ASP A 163 -31.83 -2.82 2.38
N PHE A 164 -30.95 -3.60 3.03
CA PHE A 164 -29.62 -3.89 2.46
C PHE A 164 -29.77 -4.69 1.17
N PRO A 165 -28.95 -4.40 0.14
CA PRO A 165 -29.03 -5.11 -1.12
C PRO A 165 -28.58 -6.56 -0.94
N VAL A 166 -29.18 -7.45 -1.73
CA VAL A 166 -28.69 -8.81 -1.92
C VAL A 166 -27.91 -8.83 -3.22
N VAL A 167 -26.65 -9.26 -3.16
CA VAL A 167 -25.73 -9.29 -4.30
C VAL A 167 -25.28 -10.71 -4.60
N ARG A 168 -24.98 -10.95 -5.88
CA ARG A 168 -24.31 -12.16 -6.33
C ARG A 168 -22.82 -11.88 -6.49
N PRO A 169 -21.94 -12.39 -5.62
CA PRO A 169 -20.50 -12.19 -5.78
C PRO A 169 -19.92 -13.06 -6.89
N ASN A 170 -18.82 -12.62 -7.50
CA ASN A 170 -18.09 -13.40 -8.50
C ASN A 170 -17.44 -14.63 -7.88
N LYS A 171 -17.38 -15.75 -8.61
CA LYS A 171 -16.91 -17.03 -8.05
C LYS A 171 -15.52 -17.44 -8.55
N LEU A 172 -15.09 -16.98 -9.73
CA LEU A 172 -13.85 -17.46 -10.37
C LEU A 172 -12.69 -16.52 -10.06
N ARG A 173 -11.76 -16.97 -9.21
CA ARG A 173 -10.54 -16.22 -8.90
C ARG A 173 -9.75 -15.95 -10.17
N LEU A 174 -9.36 -14.71 -10.39
CA LEU A 174 -8.50 -14.35 -11.50
C LEU A 174 -7.06 -14.88 -11.27
N PRO A 175 -6.31 -15.19 -12.34
CA PRO A 175 -4.90 -15.51 -12.21
C PRO A 175 -4.12 -14.28 -11.69
N ASN A 176 -2.95 -14.51 -11.09
CA ASN A 176 -2.13 -13.44 -10.54
C ASN A 176 -1.71 -12.42 -11.61
N GLU A 177 -1.43 -12.88 -12.83
CA GLU A 177 -1.07 -12.05 -13.97
C GLU A 177 -2.18 -11.05 -14.33
N ALA A 178 -3.45 -11.45 -14.16
CA ALA A 178 -4.58 -10.55 -14.35
C ALA A 178 -4.65 -9.48 -13.25
N HIS A 179 -4.26 -9.79 -12.01
CA HIS A 179 -4.21 -8.78 -10.95
C HIS A 179 -3.16 -7.71 -11.24
N THR A 180 -1.98 -8.10 -11.74
CA THR A 180 -0.95 -7.16 -12.20
C THR A 180 -1.46 -6.31 -13.35
N PHE A 181 -2.20 -6.89 -14.31
CA PHE A 181 -2.83 -6.14 -15.39
C PHE A 181 -3.83 -5.10 -14.87
N LEU A 182 -4.72 -5.48 -13.94
CA LEU A 182 -5.70 -4.57 -13.32
C LEU A 182 -5.01 -3.43 -12.55
N SER A 183 -3.92 -3.74 -11.84
CA SER A 183 -3.12 -2.73 -11.16
C SER A 183 -2.50 -1.74 -12.16
N LYS A 184 -1.94 -2.23 -13.27
CA LYS A 184 -1.40 -1.37 -14.34
C LYS A 184 -2.48 -0.52 -15.03
N MET A 185 -3.68 -1.05 -15.21
CA MET A 185 -4.80 -0.26 -15.71
C MET A 185 -5.14 0.87 -14.74
N SER A 186 -5.17 0.58 -13.43
CA SER A 186 -5.36 1.60 -12.39
C SER A 186 -4.23 2.63 -12.38
N GLN A 187 -2.98 2.21 -12.61
CA GLN A 187 -1.85 3.12 -12.77
C GLN A 187 -2.07 4.10 -13.91
N SER A 188 -2.42 3.61 -15.10
CA SER A 188 -2.67 4.46 -16.27
C SER A 188 -3.84 5.42 -16.06
N LEU A 189 -4.91 4.96 -15.41
CA LEU A 189 -6.08 5.79 -15.09
C LEU A 189 -5.76 6.89 -14.05
N LEU A 190 -4.78 6.65 -13.17
CA LEU A 190 -4.39 7.55 -12.09
C LEU A 190 -3.08 8.31 -12.37
N GLU A 191 -2.64 8.37 -13.63
CA GLU A 191 -1.64 9.37 -14.06
C GLU A 191 -2.16 10.78 -13.84
N ASN A 192 -3.47 10.96 -14.02
CA ASN A 192 -4.22 12.13 -13.58
C ASN A 192 -5.12 11.71 -12.42
N PRO A 193 -4.87 12.20 -11.19
CA PRO A 193 -5.71 11.88 -10.05
C PRO A 193 -7.17 12.22 -10.28
N LYS A 194 -8.04 11.38 -9.72
CA LYS A 194 -9.49 11.53 -9.79
C LYS A 194 -10.10 11.32 -8.41
N ALA A 195 -11.31 11.84 -8.23
CA ALA A 195 -12.08 11.52 -7.04
C ALA A 195 -12.57 10.05 -7.09
N TYR A 196 -12.66 9.43 -5.93
CA TYR A 196 -13.29 8.12 -5.79
C TYR A 196 -14.80 8.24 -6.05
N LEU A 197 -15.36 7.31 -6.83
CA LEU A 197 -16.76 7.34 -7.26
C LEU A 197 -17.62 6.44 -6.38
N ALA A 198 -18.63 7.01 -5.72
CA ALA A 198 -19.65 6.22 -5.04
C ALA A 198 -20.63 5.65 -6.08
N ARG A 199 -21.01 4.38 -5.92
CA ARG A 199 -21.86 3.68 -6.89
C ARG A 199 -23.11 3.12 -6.22
N PHE A 200 -24.25 3.75 -6.47
CA PHE A 200 -25.51 3.39 -5.84
C PHE A 200 -26.38 2.57 -6.77
N ALA A 201 -26.98 1.50 -6.24
CA ALA A 201 -28.03 0.78 -6.93
C ALA A 201 -29.30 1.65 -6.98
N VAL A 202 -29.94 1.71 -8.15
CA VAL A 202 -31.18 2.46 -8.39
C VAL A 202 -32.12 1.69 -9.30
N SER A 203 -33.42 1.92 -9.15
CA SER A 203 -34.42 1.43 -10.10
C SER A 203 -34.86 2.57 -11.01
N ILE A 204 -34.62 2.45 -12.31
CA ILE A 204 -35.05 3.42 -13.33
C ILE A 204 -36.04 2.71 -14.25
N ALA A 205 -37.29 3.20 -14.25
CA ALA A 205 -38.39 2.61 -15.04
C ALA A 205 -38.61 1.11 -14.80
N GLY A 206 -38.38 0.63 -13.56
CA GLY A 206 -38.53 -0.78 -13.19
C GLY A 206 -37.33 -1.66 -13.50
N THR A 207 -36.26 -1.11 -14.07
CA THR A 207 -34.99 -1.83 -14.32
C THR A 207 -33.98 -1.43 -13.26
N GLU A 208 -33.38 -2.42 -12.59
CA GLU A 208 -32.26 -2.19 -11.68
C GLU A 208 -30.99 -1.85 -12.46
N THR A 209 -30.34 -0.77 -12.04
CA THR A 209 -29.09 -0.29 -12.63
C THR A 209 -28.26 0.42 -11.55
N TYR A 210 -27.11 0.96 -11.94
CA TYR A 210 -26.20 1.67 -11.05
C TYR A 210 -25.91 3.07 -11.56
N VAL A 211 -25.85 4.02 -10.65
CA VAL A 211 -25.39 5.39 -10.92
C VAL A 211 -24.09 5.64 -10.17
N MET A 212 -23.13 6.25 -10.85
CA MET A 212 -21.88 6.70 -10.26
C MET A 212 -22.00 8.18 -9.91
N LEU A 213 -21.66 8.53 -8.68
CA LEU A 213 -21.65 9.90 -8.20
C LEU A 213 -20.20 10.34 -7.98
N GLU A 214 -19.83 11.42 -8.66
CA GLU A 214 -18.55 12.10 -8.47
C GLU A 214 -18.75 13.34 -7.58
N PRO A 215 -17.83 13.63 -6.65
CA PRO A 215 -17.81 14.90 -5.93
C PRO A 215 -17.74 16.10 -6.89
N LYS A 216 -18.59 17.11 -6.66
CA LYS A 216 -18.65 18.32 -7.51
C LYS A 216 -17.36 19.15 -7.53
N GLN A 217 -16.59 19.09 -6.45
CA GLN A 217 -15.33 19.82 -6.27
C GLN A 217 -14.38 18.92 -5.50
N TRP A 218 -13.13 18.91 -5.94
CA TRP A 218 -12.01 18.29 -5.24
C TRP A 218 -10.78 19.18 -5.45
N SER A 219 -9.79 19.05 -4.55
CA SER A 219 -8.63 19.93 -4.54
C SER A 219 -7.75 19.71 -5.76
N ASP A 220 -7.58 20.74 -6.60
CA ASP A 220 -6.48 20.78 -7.55
C ASP A 220 -5.18 20.98 -6.77
N ASP A 221 -4.39 19.91 -6.68
CA ASP A 221 -3.14 19.88 -5.94
C ASP A 221 -1.90 19.96 -6.84
N GLU A 222 -2.08 20.19 -8.15
CA GLU A 222 -0.98 20.12 -9.13
C GLU A 222 0.14 21.12 -8.80
N GLY A 223 -0.21 22.39 -8.54
CA GLY A 223 0.77 23.44 -8.25
C GLY A 223 1.56 23.19 -6.96
N TYR A 224 0.86 22.81 -5.90
CA TYR A 224 1.48 22.50 -4.61
C TYR A 224 2.42 21.29 -4.70
N LEU A 225 1.98 20.21 -5.37
CA LEU A 225 2.80 19.02 -5.54
C LEU A 225 4.00 19.26 -6.47
N ALA A 226 3.85 20.07 -7.51
CA ALA A 226 4.95 20.46 -8.38
C ALA A 226 6.04 21.21 -7.59
N GLU A 227 5.66 22.10 -6.67
CA GLU A 227 6.58 22.78 -5.79
C GLU A 227 7.32 21.78 -4.88
N LEU A 228 6.60 20.89 -4.19
CA LEU A 228 7.19 19.86 -3.33
C LEU A 228 8.18 18.97 -4.10
N VAL A 229 7.82 18.54 -5.31
CA VAL A 229 8.68 17.73 -6.17
C VAL A 229 9.94 18.50 -6.56
N SER A 230 9.81 19.78 -6.92
CA SER A 230 10.94 20.62 -7.37
C SER A 230 11.93 20.96 -6.25
N ASN A 231 11.51 20.92 -4.98
CA ASN A 231 12.36 21.21 -3.83
C ASN A 231 13.40 20.11 -3.56
N VAL A 232 13.23 18.91 -4.12
CA VAL A 232 14.20 17.81 -3.95
C VAL A 232 15.32 17.95 -4.98
N THR A 233 16.49 18.43 -4.53
CA THR A 233 17.63 18.78 -5.40
C THR A 233 18.86 17.90 -5.21
N SER A 234 18.79 16.90 -4.32
CA SER A 234 19.92 16.00 -4.02
C SER A 234 20.26 15.11 -5.23
N PRO A 235 21.52 15.09 -5.71
CA PRO A 235 21.92 14.27 -6.84
C PRO A 235 21.61 12.78 -6.64
N GLY A 236 20.93 12.16 -7.62
CA GLY A 236 20.51 10.76 -7.55
C GLY A 236 19.31 10.49 -6.64
N VAL A 237 18.68 11.54 -6.09
CA VAL A 237 17.37 11.46 -5.45
C VAL A 237 16.40 12.31 -6.25
N THR A 238 15.25 11.74 -6.62
CA THR A 238 14.20 12.48 -7.31
C THR A 238 12.88 12.31 -6.59
N ALA A 239 12.14 13.39 -6.38
CA ALA A 239 10.75 13.28 -5.99
C ALA A 239 9.88 13.11 -7.23
N LYS A 240 8.82 12.31 -7.13
CA LYS A 240 7.81 12.16 -8.18
C LYS A 240 6.43 12.12 -7.55
N ARG A 241 5.44 12.61 -8.28
CA ARG A 241 4.04 12.41 -7.92
C ARG A 241 3.71 10.93 -7.96
N ASN A 242 3.02 10.45 -6.93
CA ASN A 242 2.42 9.12 -6.91
C ASN A 242 1.14 9.10 -7.75
N ARG A 243 0.68 7.89 -8.05
CA ARG A 243 -0.61 7.65 -8.68
C ARG A 243 -1.65 7.41 -7.58
N TYR A 244 -2.68 8.25 -7.50
CA TYR A 244 -3.68 8.17 -6.44
C TYR A 244 -5.06 8.66 -6.86
N ALA A 245 -6.07 8.18 -6.14
CA ALA A 245 -7.42 8.72 -6.13
C ALA A 245 -7.70 9.43 -4.79
N LEU A 246 -8.57 10.44 -4.81
CA LEU A 246 -9.02 11.12 -3.59
C LEU A 246 -10.21 10.38 -2.99
N THR A 247 -10.05 9.92 -1.75
CA THR A 247 -11.08 9.18 -0.97
C THR A 247 -11.70 10.07 0.13
N GLY A 248 -11.11 11.24 0.35
CA GLY A 248 -11.56 12.33 1.22
C GLY A 248 -10.90 13.63 0.79
N GLN A 249 -10.99 14.70 1.58
CA GLN A 249 -10.33 15.97 1.22
C GLN A 249 -8.81 15.87 1.36
N GLN A 250 -8.34 15.18 2.40
CA GLN A 250 -6.93 14.88 2.64
C GLN A 250 -6.70 13.38 2.87
N SER A 251 -7.47 12.56 2.16
CA SER A 251 -7.40 11.10 2.24
C SER A 251 -7.18 10.54 0.83
N PHE A 252 -6.16 9.70 0.66
CA PHE A 252 -5.69 9.27 -0.66
C PHE A 252 -5.61 7.75 -0.74
N THR A 253 -6.15 7.17 -1.80
CA THR A 253 -5.90 5.78 -2.20
C THR A 253 -4.78 5.74 -3.23
N LEU A 254 -3.63 5.21 -2.86
CA LEU A 254 -2.41 5.17 -3.64
C LEU A 254 -2.24 3.80 -4.29
N VAL A 255 -2.08 3.77 -5.62
CA VAL A 255 -1.77 2.55 -6.38
C VAL A 255 -0.27 2.45 -6.64
N PRO A 256 0.27 1.29 -7.06
CA PRO A 256 1.71 1.12 -7.30
C PRO A 256 2.33 2.10 -8.29
N ASN A 257 3.58 2.47 -8.06
CA ASN A 257 4.36 3.29 -8.97
C ASN A 257 5.18 2.43 -9.94
N THR A 258 5.56 1.23 -9.53
CA THR A 258 6.44 0.33 -10.27
C THR A 258 5.69 -0.69 -11.14
N ASP A 259 6.38 -1.20 -12.17
CA ASP A 259 5.81 -2.17 -13.12
C ASP A 259 5.56 -3.56 -12.53
N SER A 260 6.19 -3.89 -11.40
CA SER A 260 5.96 -5.13 -10.65
C SER A 260 4.69 -5.06 -9.81
N CYS A 261 4.24 -3.84 -9.49
CA CYS A 261 3.10 -3.55 -8.62
C CYS A 261 3.22 -4.11 -7.18
N VAL A 262 4.42 -4.53 -6.76
CA VAL A 262 4.69 -5.07 -5.42
C VAL A 262 5.25 -3.97 -4.54
N ALA A 263 4.73 -3.86 -3.32
CA ALA A 263 5.23 -2.92 -2.33
C ALA A 263 5.27 -3.58 -0.95
N ASP A 264 6.36 -3.39 -0.24
CA ASP A 264 6.47 -3.74 1.18
C ASP A 264 6.15 -2.52 2.05
N VAL A 265 5.87 -2.77 3.33
CA VAL A 265 5.79 -1.73 4.35
C VAL A 265 7.00 -1.79 5.25
N LEU A 266 7.62 -0.63 5.46
CA LEU A 266 8.75 -0.43 6.36
C LEU A 266 8.35 0.53 7.48
N ILE A 267 8.84 0.28 8.68
CA ILE A 267 8.68 1.20 9.81
C ILE A 267 10.03 1.80 10.15
N LEU A 268 10.07 3.13 10.18
CA LEU A 268 11.20 3.91 10.67
C LEU A 268 10.79 4.55 11.99
N GLU A 269 11.36 4.11 13.10
CA GLU A 269 11.06 4.67 14.41
C GLU A 269 11.74 6.03 14.63
N GLU A 270 11.09 6.90 15.40
CA GLU A 270 11.65 8.14 15.89
C GLU A 270 12.98 7.86 16.61
N ASN A 271 14.03 8.61 16.29
CA ASN A 271 15.35 8.48 16.94
C ASN A 271 16.05 7.12 16.78
N ALA A 272 15.66 6.26 15.84
CA ALA A 272 16.50 5.12 15.40
C ALA A 272 17.90 5.58 14.88
N SER A 273 18.04 6.90 14.67
CA SER A 273 19.22 7.67 14.25
C SER A 273 20.38 7.79 15.22
N SER A 274 20.35 7.16 16.41
CA SER A 274 21.49 7.22 17.34
C SER A 274 22.80 6.65 16.76
N ILE A 275 22.71 5.83 15.70
CA ILE A 275 23.84 5.42 14.87
C ILE A 275 23.59 5.96 13.45
N ALA A 276 24.18 7.10 13.12
CA ALA A 276 24.13 7.70 11.78
C ALA A 276 24.90 6.84 10.75
N ARG A 277 24.37 5.66 10.44
CA ARG A 277 24.92 4.74 9.44
C ARG A 277 24.11 4.90 8.16
N ARG A 278 24.79 5.24 7.07
CA ARG A 278 24.18 5.32 5.74
C ARG A 278 24.14 3.94 5.11
N TYR A 279 23.13 3.68 4.31
CA TYR A 279 22.97 2.44 3.56
C TYR A 279 22.78 2.76 2.08
N TRP A 280 23.24 1.88 1.21
CA TRP A 280 23.11 2.02 -0.23
C TRP A 280 22.75 0.69 -0.88
N HIS A 281 22.36 0.76 -2.15
CA HIS A 281 21.96 -0.39 -2.94
C HIS A 281 22.78 -0.44 -4.22
N ALA A 282 23.40 -1.59 -4.49
CA ALA A 282 24.17 -1.77 -5.72
C ALA A 282 23.27 -2.07 -6.93
N ARG A 283 22.16 -2.78 -6.70
CA ARG A 283 21.32 -3.38 -7.75
C ARG A 283 19.88 -2.91 -7.75
N THR A 284 19.43 -2.16 -6.74
CA THR A 284 18.07 -1.64 -6.73
C THR A 284 18.03 -0.13 -6.64
N ARG A 285 17.11 0.45 -7.40
CA ARG A 285 16.59 1.79 -7.14
C ARG A 285 15.43 1.65 -6.16
N LYS A 286 15.46 2.41 -5.07
CA LYS A 286 14.38 2.40 -4.07
C LYS A 286 13.39 3.51 -4.32
N ILE A 287 12.11 3.21 -4.12
CA ILE A 287 11.02 4.17 -4.19
C ILE A 287 10.32 4.16 -2.82
N TYR A 288 10.44 5.26 -2.08
CA TYR A 288 9.88 5.42 -0.74
C TYR A 288 8.73 6.42 -0.77
N THR A 289 7.58 6.02 -0.23
CA THR A 289 6.45 6.93 0.05
C THR A 289 6.17 6.91 1.54
N PHE A 290 6.19 8.07 2.17
CA PHE A 290 5.87 8.24 3.60
C PHE A 290 4.36 8.43 3.73
N LEU A 291 3.69 7.51 4.42
CA LEU A 291 2.22 7.36 4.36
C LEU A 291 1.49 8.05 5.52
N ASN A 292 2.19 8.40 6.60
CA ASN A 292 1.61 9.02 7.79
C ASN A 292 2.35 10.32 8.13
N ASN A 293 1.82 11.09 9.09
CA ASN A 293 2.40 12.36 9.54
C ASN A 293 2.58 13.40 8.43
N GLU A 294 1.59 13.55 7.55
CA GLU A 294 1.58 14.58 6.50
C GLU A 294 1.95 15.96 7.07
N GLY A 295 2.78 16.70 6.33
CA GLY A 295 3.31 18.01 6.70
C GLY A 295 4.55 17.97 7.60
N SER A 296 4.95 16.81 8.12
CA SER A 296 6.20 16.69 8.88
C SER A 296 7.44 16.81 7.99
N VAL A 297 8.55 17.30 8.55
CA VAL A 297 9.82 17.40 7.83
C VAL A 297 10.58 16.08 7.94
N ILE A 298 11.04 15.58 6.80
CA ILE A 298 11.96 14.45 6.67
C ILE A 298 13.30 15.01 6.21
N GLU A 299 14.35 14.81 6.99
CA GLU A 299 15.71 15.13 6.58
C GLU A 299 16.34 13.90 5.93
N ILE A 300 16.99 14.11 4.79
CA ILE A 300 17.66 13.06 4.03
C ILE A 300 19.11 13.46 3.86
N ASP A 301 20.00 12.62 4.37
CA ASP A 301 21.43 12.72 4.12
C ASP A 301 21.81 11.73 3.04
N CYS A 302 22.53 12.18 2.03
CA CYS A 302 22.97 11.38 0.90
C CYS A 302 24.48 11.51 0.66
N ILE A 303 25.10 10.44 0.16
CA ILE A 303 26.42 10.43 -0.47
C ILE A 303 26.31 9.74 -1.81
N ASP A 304 26.87 10.35 -2.85
CA ASP A 304 26.93 9.74 -4.17
C ASP A 304 28.14 8.79 -4.30
N LEU A 305 27.91 7.49 -4.40
CA LEU A 305 28.96 6.48 -4.57
C LEU A 305 29.13 6.05 -6.03
N ARG A 306 28.47 6.71 -6.99
CA ARG A 306 28.57 6.38 -8.41
C ARG A 306 29.85 7.00 -8.98
N LYS A 307 30.89 6.19 -9.18
CA LYS A 307 32.23 6.64 -9.60
C LYS A 307 32.27 7.54 -10.84
N THR A 308 31.39 7.29 -11.81
CA THR A 308 31.29 8.07 -13.05
C THR A 308 30.49 9.36 -12.89
N SER A 309 29.89 9.59 -11.72
CA SER A 309 29.10 10.77 -11.42
C SER A 309 30.00 11.99 -11.13
N PRO A 310 29.65 13.20 -11.63
CA PRO A 310 30.35 14.44 -11.28
C PRO A 310 30.21 14.82 -9.80
N THR A 311 29.34 14.12 -9.08
CA THR A 311 29.09 14.32 -7.65
C THR A 311 29.64 13.19 -6.77
N TYR A 312 30.44 12.27 -7.31
CA TYR A 312 31.05 11.18 -6.55
C TYR A 312 31.74 11.66 -5.27
N GLY A 313 31.40 11.01 -4.16
CA GLY A 313 31.91 11.26 -2.81
C GLY A 313 31.40 12.53 -2.14
N LYS A 314 30.54 13.32 -2.81
CA LYS A 314 29.94 14.52 -2.21
C LYS A 314 28.77 14.14 -1.32
N GLU A 315 28.71 14.79 -0.16
CA GLU A 315 27.57 14.69 0.75
C GLU A 315 26.53 15.76 0.45
N TYR A 316 25.26 15.40 0.64
CA TYR A 316 24.11 16.29 0.45
C TYR A 316 23.13 16.08 1.59
N THR A 317 22.59 17.17 2.12
CA THR A 317 21.48 17.12 3.07
C THR A 317 20.33 17.92 2.47
N SER A 318 19.15 17.32 2.43
CA SER A 318 17.93 17.96 1.95
C SER A 318 16.77 17.69 2.89
N GLN A 319 15.83 18.63 2.94
CA GLN A 319 14.57 18.46 3.68
C GLN A 319 13.43 18.25 2.68
N VAL A 320 12.56 17.30 3.00
CA VAL A 320 11.36 16.99 2.23
C VAL A 320 10.17 17.07 3.17
N ILE A 321 9.09 17.70 2.72
CA ILE A 321 7.82 17.65 3.45
C ILE A 321 7.15 16.31 3.18
N CYS A 322 6.79 15.61 4.24
CA CYS A 322 6.05 14.36 4.17
C CYS A 322 4.68 14.61 3.54
N ASP A 323 4.46 14.03 2.37
CA ASP A 323 3.18 14.04 1.69
C ASP A 323 2.99 12.68 0.99
N PRO A 324 1.95 11.89 1.31
CA PRO A 324 1.74 10.59 0.71
C PRO A 324 1.62 10.62 -0.82
N ARG A 325 1.25 11.76 -1.40
CA ARG A 325 1.08 11.93 -2.85
C ARG A 325 2.40 12.06 -3.60
N ILE A 326 3.55 12.10 -2.92
CA ILE A 326 4.87 12.05 -3.56
C ILE A 326 5.66 10.83 -3.09
N SER A 327 6.54 10.34 -3.96
CA SER A 327 7.54 9.33 -3.65
C SER A 327 8.94 9.87 -3.89
N LEU A 328 9.89 9.36 -3.11
CA LEU A 328 11.32 9.59 -3.25
C LEU A 328 11.96 8.40 -3.96
N TRP A 329 12.54 8.66 -5.11
CA TRP A 329 13.25 7.69 -5.95
C TRP A 329 14.74 7.88 -5.74
N ILE A 330 15.37 6.93 -5.07
CA ILE A 330 16.79 6.92 -4.74
C ILE A 330 17.51 5.95 -5.67
N GLU A 331 18.37 6.49 -6.53
CA GLU A 331 19.18 5.73 -7.47
C GLU A 331 20.10 4.73 -6.77
N GLN A 332 20.39 3.61 -7.44
CA GLN A 332 21.46 2.71 -7.04
C GLN A 332 22.79 3.47 -6.93
N GLY A 333 23.62 3.09 -5.96
CA GLY A 333 24.87 3.79 -5.65
C GLY A 333 24.71 5.11 -4.91
N ILE A 334 23.50 5.51 -4.48
CA ILE A 334 23.34 6.59 -3.50
C ILE A 334 23.27 5.96 -2.11
N ALA A 335 24.18 6.35 -1.22
CA ALA A 335 24.08 6.03 0.19
C ALA A 335 23.22 7.07 0.89
N TYR A 336 22.25 6.63 1.68
CA TYR A 336 21.30 7.54 2.30
C TYR A 336 20.98 7.15 3.75
N PHE A 337 20.44 8.13 4.46
CA PHE A 337 19.90 8.02 5.80
C PHE A 337 18.72 8.99 5.97
N PHE A 338 17.69 8.60 6.71
CA PHE A 338 16.52 9.43 7.00
C PHE A 338 16.48 9.84 8.47
N ARG A 339 16.18 11.12 8.75
CA ARG A 339 15.79 11.57 10.09
C ARG A 339 14.37 12.08 10.06
N CYS A 340 13.59 11.58 11.01
CA CYS A 340 12.19 11.89 11.18
C CYS A 340 11.94 12.19 12.65
N ALA A 341 11.12 13.22 12.92
CA ALA A 341 10.72 13.59 14.27
C ALA A 341 9.61 12.71 14.85
N LYS A 342 9.11 11.74 14.08
CA LYS A 342 8.03 10.82 14.44
C LYS A 342 8.25 9.47 13.75
N ASP A 343 7.62 8.42 14.28
CA ASP A 343 7.54 7.13 13.62
C ASP A 343 6.87 7.24 12.24
N MET A 344 7.54 6.74 11.22
CA MET A 344 7.07 6.77 9.84
C MET A 344 6.69 5.38 9.34
N ILE A 345 5.53 5.30 8.70
CA ILE A 345 5.06 4.15 7.93
C ILE A 345 5.41 4.43 6.47
N ILE A 346 6.22 3.57 5.88
CA ILE A 346 6.80 3.81 4.57
C ILE A 346 6.40 2.67 3.64
N ARG A 347 5.75 3.03 2.53
CA ARG A 347 5.62 2.12 1.38
C ARG A 347 6.96 2.08 0.66
N CYS A 348 7.49 0.88 0.46
CA CYS A 348 8.72 0.63 -0.27
C CYS A 348 8.44 -0.18 -1.54
N GLU A 349 8.68 0.43 -2.69
CA GLU A 349 8.76 -0.25 -3.98
C GLU A 349 10.21 -0.21 -4.48
N HIS A 350 10.53 -1.01 -5.49
CA HIS A 350 11.85 -0.92 -6.12
C HIS A 350 11.88 -1.42 -7.56
N GLU A 351 12.91 -0.96 -8.26
CA GLU A 351 13.33 -1.49 -9.56
C GLU A 351 14.65 -2.24 -9.37
N VAL A 352 14.82 -3.37 -10.06
CA VAL A 352 16.03 -4.21 -10.00
C VAL A 352 16.83 -4.01 -11.29
N PHE A 353 18.15 -3.96 -11.17
CA PHE A 353 19.09 -3.80 -12.27
C PHE A 353 20.11 -4.95 -12.30
N VAL A 354 20.47 -5.37 -13.50
CA VAL A 354 21.46 -6.44 -13.77
C VAL A 354 22.44 -6.03 -14.86
N ASP A 355 23.59 -6.70 -14.94
CA ASP A 355 24.45 -6.57 -16.10
C ASP A 355 24.08 -7.58 -17.20
N ILE A 356 24.45 -7.21 -18.43
CA ILE A 356 24.17 -7.98 -19.65
C ILE A 356 24.90 -9.33 -19.68
N ASN A 357 26.00 -9.46 -18.94
CA ASN A 357 26.89 -10.63 -18.95
C ASN A 357 27.15 -11.25 -17.56
N GLU A 358 26.39 -10.88 -16.53
CA GLU A 358 26.54 -11.47 -15.19
C GLU A 358 25.78 -12.80 -15.07
N PRO A 359 26.37 -13.83 -14.44
CA PRO A 359 25.65 -15.04 -14.02
C PRO A 359 24.49 -14.67 -13.11
N ARG A 360 23.29 -15.20 -13.38
CA ARG A 360 22.02 -14.80 -12.73
C ARG A 360 21.85 -15.28 -11.27
N ASP A 361 22.91 -15.78 -10.66
CA ASP A 361 22.93 -16.23 -9.26
C ASP A 361 23.02 -15.05 -8.26
N ASP A 362 23.07 -13.82 -8.78
CA ASP A 362 23.35 -12.56 -8.08
C ASP A 362 22.14 -11.64 -7.91
N LEU A 363 20.96 -12.05 -8.40
CA LEU A 363 19.72 -11.31 -8.24
C LEU A 363 19.40 -11.20 -6.75
N PRO A 364 19.36 -9.97 -6.18
CA PRO A 364 19.15 -9.83 -4.76
C PRO A 364 17.74 -10.27 -4.40
N MET A 365 17.58 -10.99 -3.28
CA MET A 365 16.26 -11.12 -2.68
C MET A 365 15.75 -9.73 -2.28
N PHE A 366 14.44 -9.53 -2.36
CA PHE A 366 13.79 -8.23 -2.16
C PHE A 366 14.21 -7.58 -0.82
N GLY A 367 14.96 -6.49 -0.87
CA GLY A 367 15.43 -5.78 0.34
C GLY A 367 16.63 -6.43 1.07
N GLN A 368 17.23 -7.47 0.51
CA GLN A 368 18.51 -8.05 0.98
C GLN A 368 19.73 -7.44 0.28
N ASP A 369 19.53 -6.41 -0.53
CA ASP A 369 20.58 -5.70 -1.27
C ASP A 369 21.05 -4.41 -0.58
N MET A 370 20.72 -4.26 0.71
CA MET A 370 21.06 -3.09 1.48
C MET A 370 22.46 -3.24 2.07
N ILE A 371 23.37 -2.40 1.62
CA ILE A 371 24.79 -2.45 1.98
C ILE A 371 25.08 -1.29 2.93
N PRO A 372 25.56 -1.54 4.14
CA PRO A 372 25.97 -0.46 5.03
C PRO A 372 27.24 0.23 4.50
N LEU A 373 27.26 1.56 4.56
CA LEU A 373 28.46 2.34 4.29
C LEU A 373 29.27 2.53 5.60
N PRO A 374 30.55 2.13 5.66
CA PRO A 374 31.42 2.39 6.80
C PRO A 374 31.84 3.87 6.85
N ASN A 375 31.86 4.48 8.04
CA ASN A 375 32.19 5.91 8.19
C ASN A 375 33.67 6.25 7.95
N ASN A 376 34.58 5.26 7.96
CA ASN A 376 36.04 5.47 7.94
C ASN A 376 36.78 4.59 6.91
N GLU A 377 36.08 4.09 5.88
CA GLU A 377 36.68 3.27 4.83
C GLU A 377 36.59 3.97 3.47
N ALA A 378 37.43 3.56 2.53
CA ALA A 378 37.32 4.03 1.15
C ALA A 378 35.95 3.64 0.58
N TYR A 379 35.34 4.54 -0.19
CA TYR A 379 34.09 4.24 -0.87
C TYR A 379 34.23 3.01 -1.78
N PRO A 380 33.19 2.17 -1.87
CA PRO A 380 33.25 0.92 -2.60
C PRO A 380 33.53 1.16 -4.09
N ASP A 381 34.52 0.45 -4.66
CA ASP A 381 34.83 0.49 -6.09
C ASP A 381 33.98 -0.55 -6.84
N VAL A 382 32.70 -0.23 -7.07
CA VAL A 382 31.73 -1.15 -7.67
C VAL A 382 31.15 -0.53 -8.94
N SER A 383 31.21 -1.29 -10.04
CA SER A 383 30.45 -0.97 -11.25
C SER A 383 28.99 -1.28 -11.01
N LEU A 384 28.10 -0.33 -11.29
CA LEU A 384 26.67 -0.49 -11.06
C LEU A 384 25.98 -0.99 -12.34
N PRO A 385 25.07 -1.97 -12.24
CA PRO A 385 24.40 -2.54 -13.40
C PRO A 385 23.44 -1.56 -14.05
N VAL A 386 23.33 -1.55 -15.38
CA VAL A 386 22.52 -0.53 -16.09
C VAL A 386 21.21 -1.03 -16.65
N LEU A 387 21.01 -2.36 -16.76
CA LEU A 387 19.82 -2.93 -17.39
C LEU A 387 18.72 -3.16 -16.35
N LYS A 388 17.65 -2.36 -16.41
CA LYS A 388 16.44 -2.56 -15.59
C LYS A 388 15.77 -3.89 -15.94
N CYS A 389 15.52 -4.73 -14.94
CA CYS A 389 14.72 -5.94 -15.09
C CYS A 389 13.27 -5.60 -15.43
N PRO A 390 12.61 -6.40 -16.30
CA PRO A 390 11.16 -6.31 -16.49
C PRO A 390 10.40 -6.50 -15.17
N GLY A 391 9.30 -5.77 -14.99
CA GLY A 391 8.48 -5.84 -13.76
C GLY A 391 7.97 -7.25 -13.44
N GLU A 392 7.72 -8.08 -14.46
CA GLU A 392 7.33 -9.49 -14.30
C GLU A 392 8.43 -10.35 -13.63
N VAL A 393 9.70 -10.04 -13.87
CA VAL A 393 10.83 -10.73 -13.23
C VAL A 393 10.89 -10.32 -11.76
N VAL A 394 10.80 -9.02 -11.47
CA VAL A 394 10.78 -8.49 -10.10
C VAL A 394 9.58 -9.05 -9.32
N TYR A 395 8.41 -9.17 -9.97
CA TYR A 395 7.24 -9.82 -9.39
C TYR A 395 7.53 -11.28 -9.01
N LYS A 396 8.15 -12.07 -9.90
CA LYS A 396 8.53 -13.46 -9.61
C LYS A 396 9.57 -13.56 -8.49
N MET A 397 10.52 -12.62 -8.42
CA MET A 397 11.48 -12.53 -7.31
C MET A 397 10.77 -12.31 -5.97
N ALA A 398 9.78 -11.41 -5.93
CA ALA A 398 8.97 -11.19 -4.74
C ALA A 398 8.16 -12.44 -4.36
N GLN A 399 7.55 -13.14 -5.33
CA GLN A 399 6.87 -14.42 -5.07
C GLN A 399 7.82 -15.46 -4.47
N PHE A 400 9.06 -15.52 -4.94
CA PHE A 400 10.07 -16.42 -4.40
C PHE A 400 10.44 -16.06 -2.95
N GLU A 401 10.67 -14.78 -2.65
CA GLU A 401 10.94 -14.32 -1.28
C GLU A 401 9.79 -14.69 -0.34
N GLN A 402 8.54 -14.40 -0.75
CA GLN A 402 7.32 -14.71 0.00
C GLN A 402 7.23 -16.22 0.34
N GLN A 403 7.63 -17.08 -0.60
CA GLN A 403 7.66 -18.53 -0.39
C GLN A 403 8.81 -18.97 0.53
N GLN A 404 9.99 -18.35 0.44
CA GLN A 404 11.12 -18.66 1.34
C GLN A 404 10.86 -18.20 2.77
N PHE A 405 10.10 -17.11 2.95
CA PHE A 405 9.71 -16.62 4.27
C PHE A 405 8.95 -17.66 5.10
N ASN A 406 8.19 -18.55 4.45
CA ASN A 406 7.46 -19.64 5.10
C ASN A 406 8.31 -20.88 5.44
N ARG A 407 9.58 -20.91 5.06
CA ARG A 407 10.49 -22.05 5.27
C ARG A 407 11.49 -21.85 6.42
N ILE A 408 11.54 -20.65 6.98
CA ILE A 408 12.31 -20.28 8.17
C ILE A 408 11.35 -20.27 9.35
#